data_AF-A0A7S7AW93-F1
#
_entry.id   AF-A0A7S7AW93-F1
#
_cell.length_a   1.000
_cell.length_b   1.000
_cell.length_c   1.000
_cell.angle_alpha   90.00
_cell.angle_beta   90.00
_cell.angle_gamma   90.00
#
_symmetry.space_group_name_H-M   'P 1'
#
loop_
_entity.id
_entity.type
_entity.pdbx_description
1 polymer ?
#
loop_
_entity_poly.entity_id
_entity_poly.type
_entity_poly.pdbx_seq_one_letter_code
_entity_poly.pdbx_strand_id
1 'polypeptide(L)' 'MFPDYLDGAKVKFYTKKDNFGIVDYNGGEKMININYLAICKYDNTQGYYLFFCKEGLG' A
#
# COMPACT_ATOMS: atom_id res chain seq x y z
N MET A 1 -5.03 11.82 7.10
CA MET A 1 -3.96 11.19 7.91
C MET A 1 -4.00 9.71 7.60
N PHE A 2 -2.86 9.07 7.32
CA PHE A 2 -2.85 7.63 7.00
C PHE A 2 -2.93 6.80 8.30
N PRO A 3 -3.55 5.61 8.30
CA PRO A 3 -3.64 4.79 9.50
C PRO A 3 -2.27 4.31 9.99
N ASP A 4 -2.13 4.15 11.31
CA ASP A 4 -0.92 3.60 11.94
C ASP A 4 -0.71 2.10 11.63
N TYR A 5 -1.78 1.44 11.17
CA TYR A 5 -1.80 0.02 10.83
C TYR A 5 -2.48 -0.22 9.49
N LEU A 6 -1.91 -1.11 8.67
CA LEU A 6 -2.51 -1.62 7.44
C LEU A 6 -2.49 -3.13 7.51
N ASP A 7 -3.66 -3.76 7.38
CA ASP A 7 -3.80 -5.22 7.44
C ASP A 7 -3.10 -5.85 8.66
N GLY A 8 -3.24 -5.21 9.83
CA GLY A 8 -2.58 -5.62 11.08
C GLY A 8 -1.08 -5.34 11.17
N ALA A 9 -0.43 -4.84 10.11
CA ALA A 9 0.98 -4.47 10.12
C ALA A 9 1.19 -3.01 10.50
N LYS A 10 2.18 -2.72 11.35
CA LYS A 10 2.51 -1.35 11.74
C LYS A 10 3.17 -0.61 10.58
N VAL A 11 2.63 0.54 10.22
CA VAL A 11 3.19 1.41 9.18
C VAL A 11 4.46 2.07 9.72
N LYS A 12 5.55 2.00 8.94
CA LYS A 12 6.85 2.62 9.27
C LYS A 12 7.15 3.83 8.39
N PHE A 13 6.68 3.78 7.15
CA PHE A 13 6.85 4.84 6.19
C PHE A 13 5.67 4.86 5.24
N TYR A 14 5.31 6.05 4.78
CA TYR A 14 4.27 6.27 3.80
C TYR A 14 4.66 7.42 2.87
N THR A 15 4.43 7.26 1.57
CA THR A 15 4.73 8.32 0.59
C THR A 15 3.68 9.42 0.61
N LYS A 16 4.02 10.58 0.05
CA LYS A 16 3.00 11.55 -0.38
C LYS A 16 2.19 10.95 -1.54
N LYS A 17 1.04 11.58 -1.85
CA LYS A 17 0.25 11.25 -3.04
C LYS A 17 1.10 11.49 -4.29
N ASP A 18 1.19 10.48 -5.14
CA ASP A 18 1.87 10.56 -6.43
C ASP A 18 1.21 9.58 -7.43
N ASN A 19 1.81 9.40 -8.61
CA ASN A 19 1.49 8.33 -9.54
C ASN A 19 2.62 7.30 -9.55
N PHE A 20 2.44 6.20 -8.81
CA PHE A 20 3.40 5.09 -8.76
C PHE A 20 3.11 4.00 -9.80
N GLY A 21 2.18 4.25 -10.72
CA GLY A 21 1.81 3.33 -11.79
C GLY A 21 0.49 2.62 -11.54
N ILE A 22 0.30 1.51 -12.27
CA ILE A 22 -0.96 0.76 -12.32
C ILE A 22 -0.68 -0.71 -12.06
N VAL A 23 -1.48 -1.33 -11.20
CA VAL A 23 -1.53 -2.79 -11.07
C VAL A 23 -2.65 -3.32 -11.96
N ASP A 24 -2.29 -4.20 -12.88
CA ASP A 24 -3.21 -4.93 -13.73
C ASP A 24 -3.57 -6.28 -13.08
N TYR A 25 -4.83 -6.41 -12.68
CA TYR A 25 -5.39 -7.68 -12.24
C TYR A 25 -6.11 -8.38 -13.40
N ASN A 26 -5.82 -9.67 -13.54
CA ASN A 26 -6.43 -10.56 -14.52
C ASN A 26 -6.25 -10.15 -15.99
N GLY A 27 -5.16 -9.43 -16.33
CA GLY A 27 -4.84 -9.11 -17.73
C GLY A 27 -5.78 -8.10 -18.38
N GLY A 28 -6.26 -7.13 -17.59
CA GLY A 28 -6.98 -5.95 -18.06
C GLY A 28 -8.38 -5.80 -17.47
N GLU A 29 -8.91 -6.81 -16.77
CA GLU A 29 -10.26 -6.75 -16.19
C GLU A 29 -10.37 -5.70 -15.08
N LYS A 30 -9.27 -5.49 -14.34
CA LYS A 30 -9.24 -4.48 -13.28
C LYS A 30 -7.86 -3.83 -13.19
N MET A 31 -7.79 -2.59 -13.64
CA MET A 31 -6.62 -1.74 -13.50
C MET A 31 -6.80 -0.82 -12.28
N ILE A 32 -5.83 -0.84 -11.36
CA ILE A 32 -5.85 0.00 -10.16
C ILE A 32 -4.66 0.95 -10.19
N ASN A 33 -4.95 2.26 -10.19
CA ASN A 33 -3.93 3.28 -10.00
C ASN A 33 -3.36 3.22 -8.58
N ILE A 34 -2.04 3.17 -8.49
CA ILE A 34 -1.32 3.21 -7.21
C ILE A 34 -0.91 4.64 -6.94
N ASN A 35 -1.56 5.25 -5.95
CA ASN A 35 -1.31 6.64 -5.61
C ASN A 35 -0.35 6.81 -4.45
N TYR A 36 -0.06 5.72 -3.75
CA TYR A 36 0.78 5.74 -2.57
C TYR A 36 1.44 4.38 -2.29
N LEU A 37 2.57 4.44 -1.60
CA LEU A 37 3.31 3.28 -1.12
C LEU A 37 3.47 3.35 0.40
N ALA A 38 3.28 2.20 1.06
CA ALA A 38 3.54 2.06 2.50
C ALA A 38 4.56 0.96 2.75
N ILE A 39 5.50 1.21 3.67
CA ILE A 39 6.38 0.16 4.22
C ILE A 39 5.84 -0.21 5.59
N CYS A 40 5.45 -1.47 5.76
CA CYS A 40 4.93 -1.98 7.02
C CYS A 40 5.78 -3.12 7.58
N LYS A 41 5.65 -3.35 8.88
CA LYS A 41 6.28 -4.47 9.59
C LYS A 41 5.22 -5.19 10.42
N TYR A 42 5.13 -6.50 10.25
CA TYR A 42 4.33 -7.36 11.14
C TYR A 42 5.10 -7.63 12.43
N ASP A 43 4.39 -7.71 13.53
CA ASP A 43 4.97 -8.08 14.81
C ASP A 43 5.62 -9.46 14.72
N ASN A 44 6.75 -9.64 15.41
CA ASN A 44 7.54 -10.87 15.43
C ASN A 44 8.10 -11.32 14.06
N THR A 45 8.06 -10.48 13.03
CA THR A 45 8.74 -10.72 11.75
C THR A 45 9.99 -9.85 11.61
N GLN A 46 11.00 -10.36 10.90
CA GLN A 46 12.19 -9.57 10.54
C GLN A 46 12.02 -8.80 9.22
N GLY A 47 11.02 -9.16 8.41
CA GLY A 47 10.77 -8.58 7.08
C GLY A 47 10.01 -7.26 7.09
N TYR A 48 10.21 -6.48 6.03
CA TYR A 48 9.39 -5.32 5.69
C TYR A 48 8.59 -5.63 4.43
N TYR A 49 7.36 -5.12 4.38
CA TYR A 49 6.42 -5.39 3.30
C TYR A 49 6.00 -4.08 2.65
N LEU A 50 5.94 -4.07 1.32
CA LEU A 50 5.48 -2.94 0.52
C LEU A 50 4.00 -3.11 0.21
N PHE A 51 3.18 -2.14 0.62
CA PHE A 51 1.76 -2.09 0.33
C PHE A 51 1.48 -1.01 -0.72
N PHE A 52 0.59 -1.34 -1.64
CA PHE A 52 0.10 -0.44 -2.69
C PHE A 52 -1.30 0.03 -2.34
N CYS A 53 -1.52 1.34 -2.28
CA CYS A 53 -2.81 1.89 -1.89
C CYS A 53 -3.46 2.66 -3.07
N LYS A 54 -4.71 2.32 -3.36
CA LYS A 54 -5.57 3.12 -4.24
C LYS A 54 -6.23 4.26 -3.46
N GLU A 55 -6.60 5.32 -4.16
CA GLU A 55 -7.48 6.33 -3.58
C GLU A 55 -8.89 5.74 -3.34
N GLY A 56 -9.40 5.79 -2.10
CA GLY A 56 -10.81 5.52 -1.79
C GLY A 56 -11.17 4.26 -0.98
N LEU A 57 -10.34 3.79 -0.05
CA LEU A 57 -10.79 2.89 1.03
C LEU A 57 -10.12 3.30 2.35
N GLY A 58 -10.75 4.27 3.02
CA GLY A 58 -10.70 4.39 4.47
C GLY A 58 -11.89 3.65 5.07
#